data_AF-U5H3H7-F1
#
_entry.id   AF-U5H3H7-F1
#
_cell.length_a   1.000
_cell.length_b   1.000
_cell.length_c   1.000
_cell.angle_alpha   90.00
_cell.angle_beta   90.00
_cell.angle_gamma   90.00
#
_symmetry.space_group_name_H-M   'P 1'
#
loop_
_entity.id
_entity.type
_entity.pdbx_description
1 polymer ?
#
loop_
_entity_poly.entity_id
_entity_poly.type
_entity_poly.pdbx_seq_one_letter_code
_entity_poly.pdbx_strand_id
1 'polypeptide(L)'
;MAHANGFHKETFEPMISDLLDRMGPETWEAEEIWTIDTFSQGDSALMNDKVIGTAFNWADHARDILNFLISYLPDPSSPDPKRSCLPYLFPIHPTTLELDQKPLLPGMSTPSNRVYRNRLVIGLGHSISGGAMVTAASAQPNLFSAILLVDPGAAPPYQLNRDQPSTMQDWSIGAFVRKERWASRAKARESLKEKMVFQRWDERCLDKYVEFGTI
;
A
#
# COMPACT_ATOMS: atom_id res chain seq x y z
N MET A 1 2.77 3.44 -2.59
CA MET A 1 2.76 1.99 -2.86
C MET A 1 2.32 1.27 -1.60
N ALA A 2 1.35 0.36 -1.69
CA ALA A 2 0.77 -0.33 -0.56
C ALA A 2 0.86 -1.86 -0.74
N HIS A 3 1.41 -2.54 0.27
CA HIS A 3 1.81 -3.95 0.21
C HIS A 3 0.60 -4.91 0.35
N ALA A 4 0.80 -6.18 0.03
CA ALA A 4 -0.23 -7.21 0.20
C ALA A 4 -0.36 -7.66 1.66
N ASN A 5 -1.35 -8.51 1.94
CA ASN A 5 -1.61 -9.05 3.26
C ASN A 5 -0.46 -9.92 3.77
N GLY A 6 0.03 -9.62 4.97
CA GLY A 6 1.12 -10.35 5.61
C GLY A 6 2.50 -9.96 5.10
N PHE A 7 2.61 -8.81 4.43
CA PHE A 7 3.87 -8.20 4.01
C PHE A 7 4.06 -6.84 4.71
N HIS A 8 5.14 -6.15 4.37
CA HIS A 8 5.48 -4.82 4.88
C HIS A 8 6.16 -4.01 3.77
N LYS A 9 6.26 -2.69 3.97
CA LYS A 9 6.63 -1.70 2.96
C LYS A 9 8.00 -1.93 2.30
N GLU A 10 8.97 -2.49 3.02
CA GLU A 10 10.35 -2.74 2.56
C GLU A 10 10.44 -3.85 1.51
N THR A 11 9.40 -4.68 1.37
CA THR A 11 9.35 -5.72 0.32
C THR A 11 9.36 -5.14 -1.10
N PHE A 12 9.06 -3.84 -1.25
CA PHE A 12 9.16 -3.14 -2.53
C PHE A 12 10.57 -2.65 -2.87
N GLU A 13 11.48 -2.55 -1.90
CA GLU A 13 12.79 -1.90 -2.10
C GLU A 13 13.58 -2.48 -3.28
N PRO A 14 13.70 -3.82 -3.45
CA PRO A 14 14.46 -4.37 -4.57
C PRO A 14 13.85 -4.01 -5.93
N MET A 15 12.52 -4.00 -6.02
CA MET A 15 11.83 -3.61 -7.25
C MET A 15 11.97 -2.12 -7.54
N ILE A 16 11.91 -1.27 -6.51
CA ILE A 16 12.14 0.18 -6.66
C ILE A 16 13.56 0.44 -7.16
N SER A 17 14.56 -0.25 -6.60
CA SER A 17 15.95 -0.15 -7.06
C SER A 17 16.06 -0.50 -8.55
N ASP A 18 15.54 -1.66 -8.95
CA ASP A 18 15.59 -2.10 -10.35
C ASP A 18 14.81 -1.17 -11.29
N LEU A 19 13.71 -0.59 -10.81
CA LEU A 19 12.91 0.37 -11.57
C LEU A 19 13.71 1.66 -11.83
N LEU A 20 14.33 2.23 -10.79
CA LEU A 20 15.13 3.45 -10.91
C LEU A 20 16.33 3.24 -11.84
N ASP A 21 17.01 2.09 -11.74
CA ASP A 21 18.12 1.73 -12.64
C ASP A 21 17.68 1.65 -14.11
N ARG A 22 16.43 1.23 -14.37
CA ARG A 22 15.87 1.10 -15.72
C ARG A 22 15.30 2.40 -16.27
N MET A 23 14.77 3.28 -15.41
CA MET A 23 14.13 4.52 -15.86
C MET A 23 15.16 5.46 -16.50
N GLY A 24 16.41 5.46 -16.06
CA GLY A 24 17.46 6.32 -16.65
C GLY A 24 17.08 7.81 -16.67
N PRO A 25 17.99 8.70 -17.12
CA PRO A 25 17.74 10.14 -17.08
C PRO A 25 16.76 10.65 -18.16
N GLU A 26 16.44 9.84 -19.18
CA GLU A 26 15.72 10.31 -20.39
C GLU A 26 14.27 9.82 -20.54
N THR A 27 13.79 8.87 -19.72
CA THR A 27 12.43 8.32 -19.91
C THR A 27 11.38 9.02 -19.04
N TRP A 28 11.55 9.03 -17.72
CA TRP A 28 10.71 9.73 -16.74
C TRP A 28 11.47 9.87 -15.41
N GLU A 29 11.28 10.98 -14.70
CA GLU A 29 11.85 11.17 -13.36
C GLU A 29 10.74 10.97 -12.32
N ALA A 30 10.88 9.95 -11.47
CA ALA A 30 10.03 9.82 -10.29
C ALA A 30 10.56 10.78 -9.22
N GLU A 31 9.86 11.89 -8.98
CA GLU A 31 10.27 12.88 -7.97
C GLU A 31 10.31 12.27 -6.56
N GLU A 32 9.32 11.42 -6.24
CA GLU A 32 9.16 10.82 -4.92
C GLU A 32 8.55 9.42 -5.00
N ILE A 33 9.00 8.52 -4.12
CA ILE A 33 8.44 7.19 -3.97
C ILE A 33 8.10 6.98 -2.50
N TRP A 34 6.81 6.74 -2.24
CA TRP A 34 6.29 6.47 -0.90
C TRP A 34 5.80 5.03 -0.80
N THR A 35 6.33 4.27 0.17
CA THR A 35 5.82 2.96 0.56
C THR A 35 5.18 3.07 1.94
N ILE A 36 4.01 2.47 2.13
CA ILE A 36 3.25 2.60 3.38
C ILE A 36 2.92 1.22 3.95
N ASP A 37 3.02 1.12 5.27
CA ASP A 37 2.52 -0.02 6.01
C ASP A 37 1.03 0.15 6.31
N THR A 38 0.27 -0.93 6.15
CA THR A 38 -1.12 -0.99 6.62
C THR A 38 -1.14 -0.93 8.16
N PHE A 39 -2.18 -0.37 8.79
CA PHE A 39 -2.23 -0.14 10.24
C PHE A 39 -1.87 -1.37 11.12
N SER A 40 -2.11 -2.59 10.64
CA SER A 40 -1.88 -3.84 11.35
C SER A 40 -0.69 -4.66 10.83
N GLN A 41 0.20 -4.07 10.02
CA GLN A 41 1.34 -4.77 9.38
C GLN A 41 2.61 -3.92 9.46
N GLY A 42 3.79 -4.54 9.30
CA GLY A 42 5.08 -3.86 9.38
C GLY A 42 5.28 -3.06 10.67
N ASP A 43 5.87 -1.87 10.56
CA ASP A 43 6.12 -0.98 11.70
C ASP A 43 4.83 -0.42 12.30
N SER A 44 3.81 -0.21 11.46
CA SER A 44 2.49 0.26 11.91
C SER A 44 1.86 -0.73 12.89
N ALA A 45 2.07 -2.03 12.70
CA ALA A 45 1.61 -3.04 13.64
C ALA A 45 2.24 -2.87 15.03
N LEU A 46 3.55 -2.61 15.08
CA LEU A 46 4.29 -2.41 16.33
C LEU A 46 3.81 -1.16 17.07
N MET A 47 3.54 -0.08 16.33
CA MET A 47 2.99 1.17 16.90
C MET A 47 1.57 0.97 17.44
N ASN A 48 0.77 0.15 16.77
CA ASN A 48 -0.64 -0.06 17.11
C ASN A 48 -0.89 -1.30 17.98
N ASP A 49 0.14 -2.01 18.46
CA ASP A 49 0.03 -3.29 19.18
C ASP A 49 -1.02 -3.28 20.30
N LYS A 50 -1.14 -2.15 21.02
CA LYS A 50 -2.09 -2.00 22.13
C LYS A 50 -3.54 -1.77 21.72
N VAL A 51 -3.79 -1.43 20.46
CA VAL A 51 -5.10 -0.99 19.95
C VAL A 51 -5.59 -1.76 18.72
N ILE A 52 -4.77 -2.65 18.13
CA ILE A 52 -5.18 -3.49 17.01
C ILE A 52 -6.32 -4.42 17.47
N GLY A 53 -7.46 -4.29 16.80
CA GLY A 53 -8.61 -5.15 16.98
C GLY A 53 -8.55 -6.43 16.14
N THR A 54 -9.60 -7.24 16.23
CA THR A 54 -9.76 -8.48 15.45
C THR A 54 -10.39 -8.27 14.08
N ALA A 55 -10.91 -7.08 13.81
CA ALA A 55 -11.58 -6.73 12.57
C ALA A 55 -10.63 -5.97 11.64
N PHE A 56 -10.60 -6.37 10.37
CA PHE A 56 -9.88 -5.67 9.31
C PHE A 56 -10.85 -5.32 8.18
N ASN A 57 -11.04 -4.03 7.93
CA ASN A 57 -11.89 -3.55 6.84
C ASN A 57 -11.02 -2.93 5.73
N TRP A 58 -11.16 -3.43 4.51
CA TRP A 58 -10.35 -2.96 3.37
C TRP A 58 -10.66 -1.49 3.02
N ALA A 59 -11.88 -1.02 3.32
CA ALA A 59 -12.24 0.38 3.16
C ALA A 59 -11.52 1.31 4.15
N ASP A 60 -11.14 0.82 5.33
CA ASP A 60 -10.35 1.62 6.29
C ASP A 60 -8.92 1.80 5.76
N HIS A 61 -8.34 0.77 5.16
CA HIS A 61 -7.05 0.90 4.47
C HIS A 61 -7.10 1.92 3.32
N ALA A 62 -8.21 1.98 2.59
CA ALA A 62 -8.42 3.03 1.58
C ALA A 62 -8.46 4.43 2.21
N ARG A 63 -9.10 4.58 3.37
CA ARG A 63 -9.13 5.85 4.12
C ARG A 63 -7.74 6.23 4.63
N ASP A 64 -6.94 5.27 5.08
CA ASP A 64 -5.56 5.52 5.53
C ASP A 64 -4.68 6.03 4.37
N ILE A 65 -4.79 5.41 3.18
CA ILE A 65 -4.12 5.88 1.96
C ILE A 65 -4.52 7.32 1.63
N LEU A 66 -5.83 7.62 1.63
CA LEU A 66 -6.33 8.96 1.34
C LEU A 66 -5.89 9.96 2.40
N ASN A 67 -5.94 9.58 3.67
CA ASN A 67 -5.52 10.44 4.78
C ASN A 67 -4.03 10.79 4.69
N PHE A 68 -3.18 9.82 4.32
CA PHE A 68 -1.77 10.10 4.04
C PHE A 68 -1.61 11.15 2.94
N LEU A 69 -2.24 10.95 1.77
CA LEU A 69 -2.11 11.86 0.62
C LEU A 69 -2.69 13.26 0.91
N ILE A 70 -3.84 13.32 1.58
CA ILE A 70 -4.58 14.56 1.80
C ILE A 70 -3.99 15.34 2.96
N SER A 71 -3.81 14.67 4.09
CA SER A 71 -3.56 15.29 5.39
C SER A 71 -2.08 15.29 5.79
N TYR A 72 -1.22 14.47 5.18
CA TYR A 72 0.17 14.33 5.62
C TYR A 72 1.23 14.56 4.54
N LEU A 73 0.93 14.29 3.26
CA LEU A 73 1.89 14.46 2.18
C LEU A 73 2.08 15.96 1.85
N PRO A 74 3.24 16.58 2.17
CA PRO A 74 3.45 18.01 1.97
C PRO A 74 3.54 18.39 0.49
N ASP A 75 3.36 19.68 0.21
CA ASP A 75 3.60 20.27 -1.11
C ASP A 75 5.11 20.25 -1.42
N PRO A 76 5.53 19.85 -2.64
CA PRO A 76 6.95 19.79 -3.01
C PRO A 76 7.66 21.14 -2.92
N SER A 77 6.91 22.24 -3.06
CA SER A 77 7.43 23.61 -2.94
C SER A 77 7.50 24.11 -1.49
N SER A 78 6.98 23.35 -0.53
CA SER A 78 7.05 23.65 0.91
C SER A 78 7.88 22.60 1.69
N PRO A 79 9.08 22.20 1.24
CA PRO A 79 9.90 21.28 2.01
C PRO A 79 10.52 22.07 3.18
N ASP A 80 10.22 21.65 4.41
CA ASP A 80 10.95 22.10 5.59
C ASP A 80 12.11 21.12 5.83
N PRO A 81 13.35 21.47 5.45
CA PRO A 81 14.49 20.56 5.51
C PRO A 81 14.88 20.18 6.94
N LYS A 82 14.28 20.81 7.97
CA LYS A 82 14.53 20.50 9.38
C LYS A 82 13.53 19.49 9.94
N ARG A 83 12.51 19.07 9.20
CA ARG A 83 11.50 18.13 9.71
C ARG A 83 11.98 16.69 9.62
N SER A 84 11.93 16.01 10.76
CA SER A 84 12.15 14.57 10.87
C SER A 84 10.86 13.75 10.70
N CYS A 85 9.68 14.39 10.69
CA CYS A 85 8.38 13.74 10.55
C CYS A 85 7.45 14.49 9.59
N LEU A 86 6.49 13.76 9.01
CA LEU A 86 5.46 14.33 8.17
C LEU A 86 4.53 15.24 8.98
N PRO A 87 4.20 16.45 8.48
CA PRO A 87 3.31 17.35 9.18
C PRO A 87 1.85 16.91 9.05
N TYR A 88 1.02 17.24 10.04
CA TYR A 88 -0.42 17.27 9.83
C TYR A 88 -0.82 18.59 9.17
N LEU A 89 -1.41 18.52 7.98
CA LEU A 89 -1.75 19.65 7.14
C LEU A 89 -3.16 20.15 7.51
N PHE A 90 -3.21 21.04 8.50
CA PHE A 90 -4.44 21.73 8.91
C PHE A 90 -4.28 23.25 8.85
N PRO A 91 -5.28 24.00 8.36
CA PRO A 91 -6.50 23.49 7.70
C PRO A 91 -6.16 22.87 6.34
N ILE A 92 -6.94 21.86 5.94
CA ILE A 92 -6.84 21.30 4.59
C ILE A 92 -7.22 22.40 3.57
N HIS A 93 -6.47 22.50 2.48
CA HIS A 93 -6.68 23.54 1.47
C HIS A 93 -8.09 23.44 0.85
N PRO A 94 -8.79 24.57 0.58
CA PRO A 94 -10.16 24.55 0.03
C PRO A 94 -10.33 23.70 -1.23
N THR A 95 -9.30 23.62 -2.09
CA THR A 95 -9.32 22.79 -3.30
C THR A 95 -9.40 21.29 -3.02
N THR A 96 -9.07 20.82 -1.81
CA THR A 96 -9.31 19.43 -1.42
C THR A 96 -10.81 19.16 -1.29
N LEU A 97 -11.59 20.10 -0.74
CA LEU A 97 -13.05 19.98 -0.69
C LEU A 97 -13.67 19.96 -2.10
N GLU A 98 -13.03 20.59 -3.07
CA GLU A 98 -13.44 20.48 -4.48
C GLU A 98 -13.21 19.09 -5.07
N LEU A 99 -12.29 18.29 -4.53
CA LEU A 99 -12.09 16.89 -4.98
C LEU A 99 -13.32 16.04 -4.65
N ASP A 100 -13.93 16.26 -3.47
CA ASP A 100 -15.15 15.60 -3.00
C ASP A 100 -16.41 16.07 -3.73
N GLN A 101 -16.44 17.34 -4.15
CA GLN A 101 -17.64 18.00 -4.70
C GLN A 101 -17.75 17.90 -6.23
N LYS A 102 -16.69 17.44 -6.92
CA LYS A 102 -16.74 17.18 -8.36
C LYS A 102 -17.49 15.87 -8.62
N PRO A 103 -18.34 15.78 -9.66
CA PRO A 103 -19.13 14.58 -9.94
C PRO A 103 -18.26 13.32 -9.98
N LEU A 104 -18.77 12.21 -9.44
CA LEU A 104 -18.17 10.85 -9.43
C LEU A 104 -18.00 10.21 -10.83
N LEU A 105 -17.93 11.05 -11.87
CA LEU A 105 -17.43 10.69 -13.18
C LEU A 105 -15.96 10.26 -13.05
N PRO A 106 -15.37 9.53 -14.01
CA PRO A 106 -13.98 9.07 -13.93
C PRO A 106 -12.98 10.25 -13.99
N GLY A 107 -12.88 11.02 -12.90
CA GLY A 107 -12.05 12.22 -12.75
C GLY A 107 -12.13 13.17 -13.94
N MET A 108 -11.11 14.00 -14.12
CA MET A 108 -10.83 14.55 -15.45
C MET A 108 -10.54 13.42 -16.43
N SER A 109 -11.08 13.49 -17.66
CA SER A 109 -10.97 12.42 -18.66
C SER A 109 -9.53 12.13 -19.09
N THR A 110 -8.63 13.12 -19.00
CA THR A 110 -7.21 12.97 -19.29
C THR A 110 -6.44 12.75 -17.98
N PRO A 111 -5.80 11.57 -17.78
CA PRO A 111 -5.01 11.25 -16.59
C PRO A 111 -3.99 12.31 -16.18
N SER A 112 -3.27 12.91 -17.14
CA SER A 112 -2.25 13.94 -16.91
C SER A 112 -2.81 15.26 -16.38
N ASN A 113 -4.12 15.46 -16.44
CA ASN A 113 -4.76 16.67 -15.91
C ASN A 113 -5.20 16.49 -14.44
N ARG A 114 -5.15 15.27 -13.91
CA ARG A 114 -5.44 14.97 -12.50
C ARG A 114 -4.19 15.25 -11.68
N VAL A 115 -3.95 16.54 -11.45
CA VAL A 115 -2.80 17.06 -10.71
C VAL A 115 -3.23 17.40 -9.29
N TYR A 116 -2.48 16.93 -8.31
CA TYR A 116 -2.70 17.21 -6.90
C TYR A 116 -1.44 17.84 -6.30
N ARG A 117 -1.57 19.05 -5.73
CA ARG A 117 -0.43 19.84 -5.19
C ARG A 117 0.77 19.87 -6.16
N ASN A 118 0.48 20.19 -7.42
CA ASN A 118 1.45 20.24 -8.52
C ASN A 118 2.17 18.92 -8.85
N ARG A 119 1.63 17.78 -8.41
CA ARG A 119 2.16 16.44 -8.73
C ARG A 119 1.13 15.56 -9.43
N LEU A 120 1.63 14.64 -10.25
CA LEU A 120 0.86 13.47 -10.67
C LEU A 120 0.99 12.39 -9.59
N VAL A 121 -0.13 11.84 -9.15
CA VAL A 121 -0.14 10.79 -8.13
C VAL A 121 -0.46 9.46 -8.79
N ILE A 122 0.49 8.53 -8.71
CA ILE A 122 0.31 7.15 -9.18
C ILE A 122 0.22 6.22 -7.97
N GLY A 123 -0.94 5.59 -7.81
CA GLY A 123 -1.16 4.59 -6.76
C GLY A 123 -0.68 3.21 -7.21
N LEU A 124 -0.02 2.44 -6.33
CA LEU A 124 0.25 1.03 -6.55
C LEU A 124 -0.30 0.22 -5.38
N GLY A 125 -1.15 -0.76 -5.66
CA GLY A 125 -1.74 -1.64 -4.66
C GLY A 125 -1.58 -3.12 -5.04
N HIS A 126 -1.01 -3.91 -4.13
CA HIS A 126 -0.85 -5.36 -4.27
C HIS A 126 -1.89 -6.10 -3.41
N SER A 127 -2.59 -7.09 -3.98
CA SER A 127 -3.58 -7.94 -3.28
C SER A 127 -4.62 -7.11 -2.52
N ILE A 128 -4.73 -7.22 -1.19
CA ILE A 128 -5.66 -6.44 -0.37
C ILE A 128 -5.56 -4.93 -0.62
N SER A 129 -4.34 -4.45 -0.86
CA SER A 129 -4.10 -3.04 -1.16
C SER A 129 -4.54 -2.66 -2.57
N GLY A 130 -4.67 -3.62 -3.48
CA GLY A 130 -5.31 -3.39 -4.78
C GLY A 130 -6.79 -3.03 -4.63
N GLY A 131 -7.53 -3.77 -3.80
CA GLY A 131 -8.94 -3.45 -3.48
C GLY A 131 -9.09 -2.11 -2.74
N ALA A 132 -8.20 -1.83 -1.78
CA ALA A 132 -8.16 -0.55 -1.10
C ALA A 132 -7.83 0.61 -2.06
N MET A 133 -6.89 0.42 -2.98
CA MET A 133 -6.50 1.42 -3.98
C MET A 133 -7.65 1.75 -4.93
N VAL A 134 -8.39 0.73 -5.41
CA VAL A 134 -9.60 0.93 -6.22
C VAL A 134 -10.65 1.72 -5.44
N THR A 135 -10.85 1.38 -4.17
CA THR A 135 -11.80 2.08 -3.29
C THR A 135 -11.40 3.55 -3.10
N ALA A 136 -10.12 3.82 -2.83
CA ALA A 136 -9.57 5.17 -2.67
C ALA A 136 -9.71 6.00 -3.95
N ALA A 137 -9.33 5.43 -5.10
CA ALA A 137 -9.43 6.11 -6.39
C ALA A 137 -10.88 6.34 -6.83
N SER A 138 -11.81 5.46 -6.43
CA SER A 138 -13.25 5.66 -6.68
C SER A 138 -13.83 6.75 -5.79
N ALA A 139 -13.38 6.85 -4.54
CA ALA A 139 -13.80 7.90 -3.62
C ALA A 139 -13.23 9.27 -3.99
N GLN A 140 -11.99 9.32 -4.49
CA GLN A 140 -11.27 10.54 -4.87
C GLN A 140 -10.74 10.46 -6.31
N PRO A 141 -11.60 10.52 -7.34
CA PRO A 141 -11.21 10.23 -8.72
C PRO A 141 -10.30 11.29 -9.35
N ASN A 142 -10.22 12.49 -8.76
CA ASN A 142 -9.31 13.56 -9.20
C ASN A 142 -7.94 13.51 -8.50
N LEU A 143 -7.77 12.69 -7.46
CA LEU A 143 -6.52 12.59 -6.71
C LEU A 143 -5.47 11.78 -7.47
N PHE A 144 -5.88 10.66 -8.09
CA PHE A 144 -4.98 9.74 -8.78
C PHE A 144 -4.98 9.98 -10.29
N SER A 145 -3.79 10.23 -10.83
CA SER A 145 -3.56 10.26 -12.27
C SER A 145 -3.64 8.84 -12.84
N ALA A 146 -3.07 7.84 -12.14
CA ALA A 146 -3.18 6.43 -12.49
C ALA A 146 -3.14 5.53 -11.25
N ILE A 147 -3.62 4.30 -11.39
CA ILE A 147 -3.42 3.23 -10.40
C ILE A 147 -2.87 1.97 -11.08
N LEU A 148 -1.93 1.30 -10.42
CA LEU A 148 -1.32 0.04 -10.81
C LEU A 148 -1.77 -1.03 -9.82
N LEU A 149 -2.39 -2.09 -10.33
CA LEU A 149 -2.97 -3.16 -9.52
C LEU A 149 -2.20 -4.45 -9.76
N VAL A 150 -1.57 -4.97 -8.71
CA VAL A 150 -0.84 -6.25 -8.75
C VAL A 150 -1.69 -7.28 -8.04
N ASP A 151 -2.18 -8.28 -8.79
CA ASP A 151 -3.05 -9.35 -8.29
C ASP A 151 -4.12 -8.87 -7.31
N PRO A 152 -4.97 -7.89 -7.69
CA PRO A 152 -5.82 -7.18 -6.74
C PRO A 152 -6.82 -8.11 -6.07
N GLY A 153 -6.99 -7.92 -4.75
CA GLY A 153 -8.10 -8.46 -3.99
C GLY A 153 -9.39 -7.78 -4.43
N ALA A 154 -9.97 -8.25 -5.52
CA ALA A 154 -11.25 -7.80 -6.04
C ALA A 154 -11.99 -9.05 -6.52
N ALA A 155 -12.90 -9.55 -5.67
CA ALA A 155 -13.74 -10.67 -6.06
C ALA A 155 -14.75 -10.18 -7.12
N PRO A 156 -14.90 -10.89 -8.26
CA PRO A 156 -15.97 -10.62 -9.20
C PRO A 156 -17.34 -10.69 -8.50
N PRO A 157 -18.33 -9.88 -8.90
CA PRO A 157 -19.64 -9.84 -8.24
C PRO A 157 -20.34 -11.21 -8.12
N TYR A 158 -20.09 -12.13 -9.06
CA TYR A 158 -20.65 -13.48 -9.02
C TYR A 158 -20.01 -14.41 -7.97
N GLN A 159 -18.84 -14.06 -7.44
CA GLN A 159 -18.17 -14.78 -6.34
C GLN A 159 -18.60 -14.26 -4.96
N LEU A 160 -19.46 -13.24 -4.88
CA LEU A 160 -20.06 -12.75 -3.62
C LEU A 160 -21.19 -13.65 -3.12
N ASN A 161 -21.43 -14.79 -3.78
CA ASN A 161 -22.47 -15.71 -3.41
C ASN A 161 -22.14 -16.35 -2.05
N ARG A 162 -22.90 -15.98 -1.01
CA ARG A 162 -22.64 -16.31 0.39
C ARG A 162 -22.75 -17.81 0.71
N ASP A 163 -23.21 -18.62 -0.24
CA ASP A 163 -23.52 -20.04 -0.10
C ASP A 163 -22.38 -20.98 -0.53
N GLN A 164 -21.26 -20.44 -1.03
CA GLN A 164 -20.03 -21.21 -1.27
C GLN A 164 -19.22 -21.31 0.04
N PRO A 165 -18.59 -22.46 0.36
CA PRO A 165 -17.65 -22.52 1.48
C PRO A 165 -16.59 -21.43 1.27
N SER A 166 -16.62 -20.41 2.12
CA SER A 166 -15.91 -19.17 1.84
C SER A 166 -14.41 -19.45 1.79
N THR A 167 -13.77 -19.15 0.67
CA THR A 167 -12.30 -19.08 0.52
C THR A 167 -11.65 -18.26 1.64
N MET A 168 -12.41 -17.33 2.21
CA MET A 168 -12.03 -16.54 3.38
C MET A 168 -11.79 -17.40 4.64
N GLN A 169 -12.61 -18.41 4.92
CA GLN A 169 -12.43 -19.31 6.07
C GLN A 169 -11.11 -20.08 5.95
N ASP A 170 -10.83 -20.66 4.78
CA ASP A 170 -9.57 -21.38 4.53
C ASP A 170 -8.35 -20.46 4.68
N TRP A 171 -8.44 -19.23 4.16
CA TRP A 171 -7.38 -18.24 4.33
C TRP A 171 -7.20 -17.82 5.79
N SER A 172 -8.29 -17.69 6.56
CA SER A 172 -8.24 -17.41 8.00
C SER A 172 -7.58 -18.56 8.77
N ILE A 173 -7.96 -19.82 8.50
CA ILE A 173 -7.32 -21.00 9.11
C ILE A 173 -5.83 -21.02 8.75
N GLY A 174 -5.51 -20.79 7.47
CA GLY A 174 -4.13 -20.69 6.98
C GLY A 174 -3.33 -19.54 7.61
N ALA A 175 -3.99 -18.49 8.12
CA ALA A 175 -3.35 -17.41 8.86
C ALA A 175 -3.05 -17.81 10.31
N PHE A 176 -3.97 -18.50 11.00
CA PHE A 176 -3.77 -18.94 12.40
C PHE A 176 -2.61 -19.91 12.59
N VAL A 177 -2.30 -20.71 11.57
CA VAL A 177 -1.20 -21.69 11.63
C VAL A 177 0.14 -21.10 11.18
N ARG A 178 0.21 -19.80 10.86
CA ARG A 178 1.47 -19.17 10.47
C ARG A 178 2.37 -19.07 11.68
N LYS A 179 3.60 -19.55 11.52
CA LYS A 179 4.65 -19.34 12.50
C LYS A 179 4.97 -17.85 12.60
N GLU A 180 4.95 -17.33 13.82
CA GLU A 180 5.21 -15.91 14.11
C GLU A 180 6.63 -15.66 14.61
N ARG A 181 7.29 -16.68 15.20
CA ARG A 181 8.60 -16.53 15.86
C ARG A 181 9.59 -17.59 15.42
N TRP A 182 10.86 -17.19 15.29
CA TRP A 182 11.98 -18.07 14.98
C TRP A 182 13.13 -17.80 15.94
N ALA A 183 14.05 -18.76 16.08
CA ALA A 183 15.22 -18.60 16.95
C ALA A 183 16.22 -17.56 16.43
N SER A 184 16.20 -17.27 15.12
CA SER A 184 17.01 -16.24 14.48
C SER A 184 16.45 -15.92 13.09
N ARG A 185 16.87 -14.78 12.53
CA ARG A 185 16.61 -14.40 11.12
C ARG A 185 17.04 -15.49 10.14
N ALA A 186 18.20 -16.10 10.35
CA ALA A 186 18.68 -17.20 9.51
C ALA A 186 17.71 -18.40 9.52
N LYS A 187 17.19 -18.77 10.70
CA LYS A 187 16.19 -19.85 10.82
C LYS A 187 14.81 -19.46 10.27
N ALA A 188 14.45 -18.18 10.32
CA ALA A 188 13.26 -17.67 9.63
C ALA A 188 13.39 -17.86 8.13
N ARG A 189 14.52 -17.43 7.55
CA ARG A 189 14.80 -17.56 6.12
C ARG A 189 14.77 -19.01 5.64
N GLU A 190 15.46 -19.92 6.33
CA GLU A 190 15.45 -21.36 6.03
C GLU A 190 14.00 -21.91 6.03
N SER A 191 13.25 -21.64 7.10
CA SER A 191 11.86 -22.11 7.24
C SER A 191 10.91 -21.53 6.20
N LEU A 192 11.11 -20.28 5.76
CA LEU A 192 10.30 -19.69 4.70
C LEU A 192 10.60 -20.34 3.34
N LYS A 193 11.87 -20.66 3.04
CA LYS A 193 12.27 -21.36 1.81
C LYS A 193 11.74 -22.79 1.68
N GLU A 194 11.28 -23.41 2.77
CA GLU A 194 10.56 -24.69 2.68
C GLU A 194 9.20 -24.55 1.98
N LYS A 195 8.62 -23.34 1.96
CA LYS A 195 7.31 -23.07 1.37
C LYS A 195 7.45 -22.68 -0.10
N MET A 196 6.66 -23.31 -0.97
CA MET A 196 6.70 -23.07 -2.43
C MET A 196 6.57 -21.60 -2.83
N VAL A 197 5.81 -20.79 -2.09
CA VAL A 197 5.62 -19.36 -2.39
C VAL A 197 6.94 -18.58 -2.30
N PHE A 198 7.73 -18.78 -1.25
CA PHE A 198 8.99 -18.05 -1.02
C PHE A 198 10.16 -18.64 -1.80
N GLN A 199 10.05 -19.87 -2.31
CA GLN A 199 11.06 -20.44 -3.22
C GLN A 199 11.14 -19.66 -4.54
N ARG A 200 10.01 -19.11 -5.01
CA ARG A 200 9.91 -18.36 -6.26
C ARG A 200 10.20 -16.86 -6.10
N TRP A 201 10.34 -16.38 -4.88
CA TRP A 201 10.65 -14.97 -4.62
C TRP A 201 12.09 -14.66 -5.03
N ASP A 202 12.30 -13.45 -5.55
CA ASP A 202 13.64 -12.85 -5.62
C ASP A 202 14.28 -12.89 -4.22
N GLU A 203 15.53 -13.35 -4.15
CA GLU A 203 16.23 -13.51 -2.87
C GLU A 203 16.32 -12.19 -2.10
N ARG A 204 16.48 -11.05 -2.79
CA ARG A 204 16.55 -9.72 -2.17
C ARG A 204 15.24 -9.36 -1.49
N CYS A 205 14.10 -9.71 -2.09
CA CYS A 205 12.78 -9.49 -1.50
C CYS A 205 12.57 -10.37 -0.27
N LEU A 206 13.02 -11.63 -0.32
CA LEU A 206 12.95 -12.52 0.83
C LEU A 206 13.88 -12.06 1.97
N ASP A 207 15.07 -11.58 1.63
CA ASP A 207 16.02 -11.05 2.62
C ASP A 207 15.42 -9.84 3.34
N LYS A 208 14.81 -8.89 2.60
CA LYS A 208 14.05 -7.77 3.20
C LYS A 208 12.87 -8.25 4.03
N TYR A 209 12.12 -9.24 3.54
CA TYR A 209 11.00 -9.82 4.27
C TYR A 209 11.42 -10.41 5.62
N VAL A 210 12.58 -11.08 5.67
CA VAL A 210 13.11 -11.65 6.91
C VAL A 210 13.71 -10.56 7.82
N GLU A 211 14.45 -9.61 7.25
CA GLU A 211 15.12 -8.55 7.99
C GLU A 211 14.15 -7.70 8.80
N PHE A 212 13.05 -7.26 8.16
CA PHE A 212 12.07 -6.35 8.74
C PHE A 212 10.79 -7.05 9.25
N GLY A 213 10.52 -8.28 8.80
CA GLY A 213 9.36 -9.06 9.24
C GLY A 213 9.60 -9.95 10.46
N THR A 214 10.78 -9.91 11.08
CA THR A 214 11.11 -10.72 12.27
C THR A 214 11.70 -9.89 13.40
N ILE A 215 11.28 -10.22 14.63
CA ILE A 215 11.74 -9.64 15.91
C ILE A 215 12.61 -10.61 16.69
#